data_AF-A0A956J3P1-F1
#
_entry.id   AF-A0A956J3P1-F1
#
_cell.length_a   1.000
_cell.length_b   1.000
_cell.length_c   1.000
_cell.angle_alpha   90.00
_cell.angle_beta   90.00
_cell.angle_gamma   90.00
#
_symmetry.space_group_name_H-M   'P 1'
#
loop_
_entity.id
_entity.type
_entity.pdbx_description
1 polymer ?
#
loop_
_entity_poly.entity_id
_entity_poly.type
_entity_poly.pdbx_seq_one_letter_code
_entity_poly.pdbx_strand_id
1 'polypeptide(L)'
;MKKLGWCVAGLSTLFLLAAGCGGATSGEPSGEGGTSGSAGSGGSGAGGSGAGGSSGGGGVGGEPQGYSSQLDLLFVVDNSAGTHVHHERLAESVGDLIRRLRNPDCIAQHGTRSTPASPGEACPNGGERVHAPVSDLNVGVITSSLGAGGSQYCDLQDDQAHLVPTLADSLPGASADGVYELRQGGDVEGLVGNVQAAIRSTGQSGCGFEMPLEAMFRFLSDPAPYATLAHVPCSSSDPGNSCIQLQGTDDALLAQRRAFLRPGSTVAVVMVGDENDCSVTAGGQYWFAFEPDVFAARPTKTCDIDPNDSCCYSCAQAQVAGCPSKDSECIDTPAEGEVNLRCWDQKRRMGIDFLYPVDRYIGGLRKKTITQANGDEIANALFADGTRSPNQVHFLTLGGVPADYITETQADGSIRYRDNSELTGAGSWSQLVGNPSTYQPPQDSFMV
;
A
#
# COMPACT_ATOMS: atom_id res chain seq x y z
N MET A 1 -31.38 -28.95 41.06
CA MET A 1 -32.04 -27.80 41.69
C MET A 1 -31.36 -26.54 41.18
N LYS A 2 -32.15 -25.60 40.61
CA LYS A 2 -31.87 -24.18 40.25
C LYS A 2 -30.69 -23.98 39.25
N LYS A 3 -30.82 -23.69 37.95
CA LYS A 3 -31.64 -22.70 37.19
C LYS A 3 -31.79 -21.35 37.87
N LEU A 4 -31.08 -20.34 37.34
CA LEU A 4 -31.50 -18.95 37.39
C LEU A 4 -30.99 -18.24 36.13
N GLY A 5 -31.92 -17.93 35.21
CA GLY A 5 -31.73 -16.90 34.19
C GLY A 5 -32.46 -15.64 34.63
N TRP A 6 -32.00 -14.47 34.20
CA TRP A 6 -32.70 -13.20 34.34
C TRP A 6 -32.84 -12.53 32.98
N CYS A 7 -34.04 -12.02 32.74
CA CYS A 7 -34.50 -11.27 31.57
C CYS A 7 -34.64 -9.78 31.93
N VAL A 8 -34.32 -8.92 30.95
CA VAL A 8 -35.03 -7.71 30.48
C VAL A 8 -35.21 -6.49 31.42
N ALA A 9 -34.70 -5.33 30.94
CA ALA A 9 -35.40 -4.05 30.64
C ALA A 9 -34.31 -3.01 30.28
N GLY A 10 -34.35 -2.14 29.26
CA GLY A 10 -35.44 -1.50 28.52
C GLY A 10 -35.38 0.02 28.75
N LEU A 11 -35.12 0.84 27.72
CA LEU A 11 -35.51 2.25 27.49
C LEU A 11 -34.79 2.73 26.20
N SER A 12 -35.42 2.91 25.03
CA SER A 12 -36.43 3.89 24.56
C SER A 12 -35.91 5.29 24.24
N THR A 13 -35.73 5.61 22.94
CA THR A 13 -36.09 6.87 22.22
C THR A 13 -35.76 6.64 20.73
N LEU A 14 -36.66 6.52 19.75
CA LEU A 14 -37.73 7.39 19.21
C LEU A 14 -37.23 8.78 18.76
N PHE A 15 -37.05 8.98 17.45
CA PHE A 15 -37.82 9.95 16.64
C PHE A 15 -37.46 9.87 15.15
N LEU A 16 -38.49 9.68 14.32
CA LEU A 16 -38.49 9.79 12.87
C LEU A 16 -39.83 10.44 12.54
N LEU A 17 -39.84 11.62 11.91
CA LEU A 17 -40.88 12.04 10.97
C LEU A 17 -40.55 13.40 10.34
N ALA A 18 -41.00 13.47 9.09
CA ALA A 18 -40.63 14.39 8.05
C ALA A 18 -41.60 15.58 7.89
N ALA A 19 -41.23 16.43 6.91
CA ALA A 19 -42.06 17.23 6.01
C ALA A 19 -42.43 18.67 6.40
N GLY A 20 -42.18 19.58 5.45
CA GLY A 20 -43.16 20.62 5.13
C GLY A 20 -42.63 22.03 4.82
N CYS A 21 -42.58 22.35 3.52
CA CYS A 21 -42.97 23.62 2.88
C CYS A 21 -42.41 25.00 3.33
N GLY A 22 -41.83 25.72 2.36
CA GLY A 22 -42.48 26.94 1.84
C GLY A 22 -41.76 28.30 1.95
N GLY A 23 -41.31 28.80 0.79
CA GLY A 23 -41.23 30.24 0.41
C GLY A 23 -39.96 31.00 0.84
N ALA A 24 -39.52 32.08 0.19
CA ALA A 24 -39.74 32.72 -1.11
C ALA A 24 -38.73 33.89 -1.25
N THR A 25 -38.23 34.14 -2.48
CA THR A 25 -37.77 35.44 -3.05
C THR A 25 -36.70 36.28 -2.32
N SER A 26 -35.57 36.65 -2.94
CA SER A 26 -35.34 37.81 -3.83
C SER A 26 -33.81 38.05 -3.84
N GLY A 27 -33.11 38.60 -4.83
CA GLY A 27 -33.38 39.16 -6.15
C GLY A 27 -32.01 39.52 -6.78
N GLU A 28 -31.93 39.50 -8.11
CA GLU A 28 -30.86 40.16 -8.88
C GLU A 28 -31.02 41.69 -8.79
N PRO A 29 -30.01 42.49 -9.19
CA PRO A 29 -30.02 42.92 -10.59
C PRO A 29 -28.63 43.15 -11.25
N SER A 30 -28.61 42.99 -12.58
CA SER A 30 -27.94 43.80 -13.65
C SER A 30 -26.49 44.29 -13.46
N GLY A 31 -25.54 44.18 -14.39
CA GLY A 31 -25.61 44.31 -15.86
C GLY A 31 -24.82 45.56 -16.31
N GLU A 32 -24.18 45.50 -17.50
CA GLU A 32 -23.35 46.52 -18.23
C GLU A 32 -21.82 46.29 -18.09
N GLY A 33 -20.99 46.20 -19.15
CA GLY A 33 -21.14 46.53 -20.57
C GLY A 33 -20.19 47.67 -20.95
N GLY A 34 -19.06 47.39 -21.63
CA GLY A 34 -18.19 48.44 -22.15
C GLY A 34 -16.90 47.96 -22.83
N THR A 35 -16.87 48.05 -24.16
CA THR A 35 -15.71 47.80 -25.04
C THR A 35 -15.26 49.10 -25.73
N SER A 36 -13.94 49.25 -25.94
CA SER A 36 -13.21 50.02 -26.99
C SER A 36 -11.73 50.08 -26.54
N GLY A 37 -10.68 49.70 -27.29
CA GLY A 37 -10.31 50.03 -28.67
C GLY A 37 -9.66 51.43 -28.69
N SER A 38 -8.45 51.73 -29.15
CA SER A 38 -7.39 51.02 -29.89
C SER A 38 -6.18 51.99 -30.04
N ALA A 39 -5.02 51.44 -30.46
CA ALA A 39 -3.87 52.09 -31.14
C ALA A 39 -2.96 53.04 -30.33
N GLY A 40 -1.62 53.01 -30.45
CA GLY A 40 -0.72 52.19 -31.28
C GLY A 40 0.67 52.84 -31.38
N SER A 41 1.64 52.02 -31.79
CA SER A 41 3.00 52.34 -32.31
C SER A 41 4.08 52.75 -31.29
N GLY A 42 5.28 52.19 -31.26
CA GLY A 42 5.92 51.22 -32.16
C GLY A 42 7.43 51.09 -31.88
N GLY A 43 7.96 49.90 -32.22
CA GLY A 43 9.35 49.60 -32.57
C GLY A 43 10.28 49.22 -31.41
N SER A 44 11.20 48.25 -31.50
CA SER A 44 11.56 47.18 -32.45
C SER A 44 12.76 46.48 -31.81
N GLY A 45 12.86 45.15 -31.81
CA GLY A 45 14.13 44.49 -31.42
C GLY A 45 14.05 43.04 -30.95
N ALA A 46 13.88 42.13 -31.92
CA ALA A 46 14.25 40.71 -31.98
C ALA A 46 14.77 39.95 -30.73
N GLY A 47 14.20 38.75 -30.50
CA GLY A 47 14.90 37.66 -29.80
C GLY A 47 14.04 36.47 -29.37
N GLY A 48 13.86 35.48 -30.26
CA GLY A 48 13.85 34.06 -29.90
C GLY A 48 12.61 33.46 -29.21
N SER A 49 11.81 32.75 -30.02
CA SER A 49 10.81 31.71 -29.74
C SER A 49 11.16 30.75 -28.58
N GLY A 50 10.24 30.12 -27.84
CA GLY A 50 8.79 30.01 -28.00
C GLY A 50 8.12 29.51 -26.71
N ALA A 51 6.89 29.99 -26.51
CA ALA A 51 6.01 29.64 -25.40
C ALA A 51 5.37 28.25 -25.58
N GLY A 52 4.87 27.74 -24.47
CA GLY A 52 4.22 26.45 -24.33
C GLY A 52 3.07 26.18 -25.29
N GLY A 53 2.91 24.91 -25.61
CA GLY A 53 1.75 24.34 -26.27
C GLY A 53 1.15 23.27 -25.37
N SER A 54 -0.08 23.53 -24.91
CA SER A 54 -1.02 22.47 -24.56
C SER A 54 -1.42 21.74 -25.84
N SER A 55 -1.30 20.42 -25.86
CA SER A 55 -1.93 19.56 -26.87
C SER A 55 -2.20 18.19 -26.25
N GLY A 56 -3.48 17.84 -26.17
CA GLY A 56 -3.92 16.50 -25.84
C GLY A 56 -3.72 15.50 -26.99
N GLY A 57 -4.11 14.26 -26.69
CA GLY A 57 -4.42 13.24 -27.69
C GLY A 57 -3.22 12.41 -28.14
N GLY A 58 -3.00 11.29 -27.45
CA GLY A 58 -2.14 10.21 -27.91
C GLY A 58 -2.60 8.92 -27.27
N GLY A 59 -3.66 8.33 -27.81
CA GLY A 59 -4.08 6.99 -27.46
C GLY A 59 -2.92 6.03 -27.62
N VAL A 60 -2.41 5.53 -26.49
CA VAL A 60 -1.60 4.33 -26.49
C VAL A 60 -2.59 3.22 -26.80
N GLY A 61 -2.59 2.75 -28.04
CA GLY A 61 -3.12 1.44 -28.36
C GLY A 61 -2.45 0.49 -27.37
N GLY A 62 -3.23 -0.01 -26.43
CA GLY A 62 -2.75 -0.98 -25.46
C GLY A 62 -2.25 -2.16 -26.26
N GLU A 63 -0.94 -2.39 -26.24
CA GLU A 63 -0.48 -3.75 -26.43
C GLU A 63 -1.27 -4.60 -25.42
N PRO A 64 -1.85 -5.74 -25.84
CA PRO A 64 -2.51 -6.62 -24.88
C PRO A 64 -1.51 -6.85 -23.76
N GLN A 65 -1.90 -6.62 -22.51
CA GLN A 65 -1.05 -6.95 -21.37
C GLN A 65 -0.79 -8.46 -21.45
N GLY A 66 0.28 -8.81 -22.15
CA GLY A 66 0.70 -10.17 -22.37
C GLY A 66 1.26 -10.63 -21.05
N TYR A 67 0.39 -11.14 -20.18
CA TYR A 67 0.83 -11.96 -19.07
C TYR A 67 1.80 -12.97 -19.65
N SER A 68 3.05 -12.91 -19.19
CA SER A 68 3.99 -13.99 -19.48
C SER A 68 3.34 -15.28 -19.02
N SER A 69 3.63 -16.40 -19.70
CA SER A 69 3.26 -17.71 -19.17
C SER A 69 3.96 -18.02 -17.84
N GLN A 70 4.88 -17.14 -17.41
CA GLN A 70 5.60 -17.14 -16.14
C GLN A 70 5.12 -15.99 -15.24
N LEU A 71 4.64 -16.35 -14.05
CA LEU A 71 4.13 -15.41 -13.04
C LEU A 71 4.80 -15.68 -11.69
N ASP A 72 5.30 -14.63 -11.03
CA ASP A 72 5.75 -14.66 -9.64
C ASP A 72 4.73 -13.86 -8.81
N LEU A 73 3.93 -14.57 -8.01
CA LEU A 73 2.84 -14.03 -7.21
C LEU A 73 3.25 -13.92 -5.74
N LEU A 74 3.36 -12.71 -5.22
CA LEU A 74 3.68 -12.45 -3.82
C LEU A 74 2.42 -12.04 -3.05
N PHE A 75 2.10 -12.76 -1.98
CA PHE A 75 1.15 -12.30 -0.97
C PHE A 75 1.90 -11.61 0.17
N VAL A 76 1.48 -10.40 0.50
CA VAL A 76 1.91 -9.66 1.70
C VAL A 76 0.71 -9.61 2.62
N VAL A 77 0.75 -10.36 3.71
CA VAL A 77 -0.42 -10.61 4.57
C VAL A 77 -0.21 -9.95 5.93
N ASP A 78 -1.08 -8.99 6.22
CA ASP A 78 -1.30 -8.47 7.57
C ASP A 78 -1.62 -9.62 8.53
N ASN A 79 -0.78 -9.80 9.54
CA ASN A 79 -0.95 -10.83 10.55
C ASN A 79 -1.20 -10.24 11.94
N SER A 80 -1.72 -9.01 12.02
CA SER A 80 -2.09 -8.35 13.26
C SER A 80 -3.23 -9.06 13.99
N ALA A 81 -3.47 -8.67 15.23
CA ALA A 81 -4.54 -9.25 16.05
C ALA A 81 -5.93 -8.94 15.47
N GLY A 82 -6.71 -10.00 15.17
CA GLY A 82 -8.08 -9.88 14.66
C GLY A 82 -8.27 -10.27 13.19
N THR A 83 -7.18 -10.37 12.43
CA THR A 83 -7.14 -10.66 10.99
C THR A 83 -7.52 -12.11 10.61
N HIS A 84 -7.72 -13.01 11.58
CA HIS A 84 -8.00 -14.43 11.33
C HIS A 84 -9.12 -14.72 10.33
N VAL A 85 -10.23 -13.96 10.38
CA VAL A 85 -11.33 -14.12 9.41
C VAL A 85 -10.88 -13.71 8.01
N HIS A 86 -10.05 -12.69 7.89
CA HIS A 86 -9.52 -12.21 6.61
C HIS A 86 -8.59 -13.27 6.00
N HIS A 87 -7.73 -13.92 6.79
CA HIS A 87 -6.88 -15.03 6.32
C HIS A 87 -7.70 -16.22 5.83
N GLU A 88 -8.74 -16.61 6.55
CA GLU A 88 -9.60 -17.73 6.12
C GLU A 88 -10.31 -17.40 4.81
N ARG A 89 -10.85 -16.18 4.65
CA ARG A 89 -11.49 -15.76 3.40
C ARG A 89 -10.50 -15.65 2.25
N LEU A 90 -9.29 -15.16 2.51
CA LEU A 90 -8.22 -15.11 1.52
C LEU A 90 -7.82 -16.54 1.09
N ALA A 91 -7.62 -17.45 2.05
CA ALA A 91 -7.29 -18.84 1.77
C ALA A 91 -8.42 -19.54 0.99
N GLU A 92 -9.69 -19.34 1.33
CA GLU A 92 -10.82 -19.86 0.55
C GLU A 92 -10.78 -19.36 -0.91
N SER A 93 -10.46 -18.08 -1.11
CA SER A 93 -10.50 -17.42 -2.42
C SER A 93 -9.25 -17.68 -3.28
N VAL A 94 -8.09 -17.93 -2.68
CA VAL A 94 -6.82 -18.12 -3.41
C VAL A 94 -6.86 -19.33 -4.34
N GLY A 95 -7.65 -20.35 -3.99
CA GLY A 95 -7.84 -21.52 -4.83
C GLY A 95 -8.45 -21.16 -6.18
N ASP A 96 -9.47 -20.30 -6.18
CA ASP A 96 -10.11 -19.84 -7.41
C ASP A 96 -9.19 -18.95 -8.24
N LEU A 97 -8.38 -18.11 -7.58
CA LEU A 97 -7.35 -17.33 -8.25
C LEU A 97 -6.34 -18.24 -8.97
N ILE A 98 -5.74 -19.20 -8.28
CA ILE A 98 -4.74 -20.12 -8.85
C ILE A 98 -5.35 -20.94 -10.00
N ARG A 99 -6.57 -21.46 -9.84
CA ARG A 99 -7.26 -22.20 -10.89
C ARG A 99 -7.54 -21.35 -12.12
N ARG A 100 -7.99 -20.10 -11.95
CA ARG A 100 -8.25 -19.16 -13.05
C ARG A 100 -6.95 -18.69 -13.71
N LEU A 101 -5.88 -18.50 -12.95
CA LEU A 101 -4.56 -18.21 -13.51
C LEU A 101 -4.08 -19.35 -14.43
N ARG A 102 -4.26 -20.60 -13.98
CA ARG A 102 -3.87 -21.79 -14.73
C ARG A 102 -4.77 -22.09 -15.92
N ASN A 103 -6.09 -21.93 -15.77
CA ASN A 103 -7.08 -22.15 -16.82
C ASN A 103 -8.05 -20.96 -16.89
N PRO A 104 -7.69 -19.90 -17.63
CA PRO A 104 -8.46 -18.67 -17.64
C PRO A 104 -9.79 -18.83 -18.36
N ASP A 105 -10.83 -18.16 -17.85
CA ASP A 105 -12.13 -18.10 -18.50
C ASP A 105 -12.01 -17.50 -19.91
N CYS A 106 -12.86 -17.97 -20.82
CA CYS A 106 -13.11 -17.34 -22.10
C CYS A 106 -14.25 -16.34 -21.98
N ILE A 107 -14.09 -15.19 -22.61
CA ILE A 107 -15.12 -14.19 -22.84
C ILE A 107 -15.56 -14.30 -24.30
N ALA A 108 -16.83 -14.64 -24.52
CA ALA A 108 -17.45 -14.61 -25.84
C ALA A 108 -18.04 -13.23 -26.17
N GLN A 109 -18.55 -13.07 -27.40
CA GLN A 109 -19.35 -11.89 -27.76
C GLN A 109 -20.50 -11.70 -26.75
N HIS A 110 -20.74 -10.45 -26.34
CA HIS A 110 -21.68 -10.07 -25.26
C HIS A 110 -21.25 -10.42 -23.82
N GLY A 111 -19.96 -10.71 -23.57
CA GLY A 111 -19.41 -10.76 -22.21
C GLY A 111 -19.71 -12.07 -21.46
N THR A 112 -20.29 -13.08 -22.12
CA THR A 112 -20.56 -14.38 -21.50
C THR A 112 -19.25 -15.09 -21.17
N ARG A 113 -19.06 -15.43 -19.89
CA ARG A 113 -17.90 -16.18 -19.41
C ARG A 113 -18.14 -17.69 -19.48
N SER A 114 -17.13 -18.43 -19.90
CA SER A 114 -17.11 -19.90 -19.87
C SER A 114 -15.69 -20.41 -19.63
N THR A 115 -15.52 -21.43 -18.80
CA THR A 115 -14.20 -22.02 -18.53
C THR A 115 -13.99 -23.22 -19.46
N PRO A 116 -12.94 -23.23 -20.31
CA PRO A 116 -12.60 -24.40 -21.12
C PRO A 116 -12.22 -25.60 -20.25
N ALA A 117 -12.27 -26.83 -20.80
CA ALA A 117 -11.95 -28.02 -20.00
C ALA A 117 -10.46 -28.11 -19.64
N SER A 118 -9.60 -27.49 -20.44
CA SER A 118 -8.16 -27.40 -20.13
C SER A 118 -7.51 -26.10 -20.62
N PRO A 119 -6.32 -25.75 -20.11
CA PRO A 119 -5.57 -24.57 -20.56
C PRO A 119 -5.22 -24.55 -22.05
N GLY A 120 -5.05 -25.72 -22.67
CA GLY A 120 -4.69 -25.85 -24.08
C GLY A 120 -5.88 -25.89 -25.04
N GLU A 121 -7.11 -25.94 -24.51
CA GLU A 121 -8.30 -26.01 -25.34
C GLU A 121 -8.68 -24.63 -25.88
N ALA A 122 -9.17 -24.59 -27.13
CA ALA A 122 -9.67 -23.37 -27.73
C ALA A 122 -10.92 -22.86 -27.00
N CYS A 123 -11.11 -21.55 -26.99
CA CYS A 123 -12.31 -20.98 -26.41
C CYS A 123 -13.56 -21.39 -27.20
N PRO A 124 -14.64 -21.80 -26.51
CA PRO A 124 -15.92 -22.06 -27.16
C PRO A 124 -16.44 -20.84 -27.93
N ASN A 125 -17.19 -21.08 -29.00
CA ASN A 125 -17.89 -20.05 -29.77
C ASN A 125 -16.99 -18.91 -30.31
N GLY A 126 -15.70 -19.17 -30.49
CA GLY A 126 -14.74 -18.16 -30.95
C GLY A 126 -14.50 -17.04 -29.94
N GLY A 127 -14.78 -17.27 -28.66
CA GLY A 127 -14.39 -16.35 -27.58
C GLY A 127 -12.87 -16.26 -27.42
N GLU A 128 -12.43 -15.38 -26.54
CA GLU A 128 -11.01 -15.20 -26.21
C GLU A 128 -10.78 -15.36 -24.71
N ARG A 129 -9.63 -15.92 -24.32
CA ARG A 129 -9.29 -16.04 -22.90
C ARG A 129 -9.07 -14.65 -22.31
N VAL A 130 -9.48 -14.45 -21.06
CA VAL A 130 -9.23 -13.21 -20.31
C VAL A 130 -7.74 -12.88 -20.19
N HIS A 131 -6.89 -13.91 -20.20
CA HIS A 131 -5.44 -13.80 -20.33
C HIS A 131 -4.86 -15.13 -20.83
N ALA A 132 -3.58 -15.12 -21.20
CA ALA A 132 -2.85 -16.35 -21.53
C ALA A 132 -2.77 -17.27 -20.29
N PRO A 133 -2.95 -18.59 -20.43
CA PRO A 133 -2.80 -19.51 -19.30
C PRO A 133 -1.40 -19.44 -18.67
N VAL A 134 -1.35 -19.33 -17.34
CA VAL A 134 -0.09 -19.38 -16.59
C VAL A 134 0.34 -20.83 -16.44
N SER A 135 1.42 -21.19 -17.12
CA SER A 135 1.98 -22.55 -17.08
C SER A 135 3.09 -22.71 -16.04
N ASP A 136 3.63 -21.60 -15.55
CA ASP A 136 4.82 -21.56 -14.71
C ASP A 136 4.69 -20.49 -13.61
N LEU A 137 4.31 -20.90 -12.41
CA LEU A 137 3.94 -20.02 -11.31
C LEU A 137 4.86 -20.23 -10.11
N ASN A 138 5.45 -19.16 -9.60
CA ASN A 138 6.02 -19.11 -8.26
C ASN A 138 5.06 -18.36 -7.35
N VAL A 139 4.80 -18.86 -6.15
CA VAL A 139 4.01 -18.18 -5.12
C VAL A 139 4.85 -18.01 -3.86
N GLY A 140 4.93 -16.77 -3.38
CA GLY A 140 5.52 -16.41 -2.10
C GLY A 140 4.47 -15.86 -1.16
N VAL A 141 4.61 -16.13 0.13
CA VAL A 141 3.77 -15.55 1.19
C VAL A 141 4.71 -14.98 2.24
N ILE A 142 4.61 -13.69 2.49
CA ILE A 142 5.30 -12.96 3.57
C ILE A 142 4.25 -12.28 4.45
N THR A 143 4.64 -11.92 5.66
CA THR A 143 3.82 -11.09 6.55
C THR A 143 4.27 -9.62 6.48
N SER A 144 3.48 -8.71 7.05
CA SER A 144 3.88 -7.31 7.25
C SER A 144 4.56 -7.06 8.60
N SER A 145 4.81 -8.11 9.37
CA SER A 145 5.52 -8.07 10.65
C SER A 145 7.04 -7.92 10.45
N LEU A 146 7.54 -6.69 10.59
CA LEU A 146 8.98 -6.36 10.60
C LEU A 146 9.48 -5.97 12.00
N GLY A 147 8.76 -6.38 13.05
CA GLY A 147 9.01 -5.95 14.42
C GLY A 147 8.76 -4.46 14.65
N ALA A 148 9.25 -3.94 15.77
CA ALA A 148 9.10 -2.53 16.14
C ALA A 148 10.41 -1.73 16.00
N GLY A 149 11.18 -2.01 14.94
CA GLY A 149 12.37 -1.22 14.60
C GLY A 149 13.43 -1.13 15.71
N GLY A 150 13.48 -2.09 16.64
CA GLY A 150 14.38 -2.13 17.79
C GLY A 150 13.77 -1.66 19.13
N SER A 151 12.52 -1.21 19.15
CA SER A 151 11.76 -1.02 20.40
C SER A 151 11.51 -2.37 21.09
N GLN A 152 11.40 -2.39 22.43
CA GLN A 152 11.03 -3.60 23.17
C GLN A 152 9.58 -4.03 22.95
N TYR A 153 8.77 -3.16 22.36
CA TYR A 153 7.41 -3.45 21.93
C TYR A 153 7.45 -4.38 20.71
N CYS A 154 6.60 -5.42 20.63
CA CYS A 154 6.56 -6.34 19.49
C CYS A 154 7.86 -7.07 19.09
N ASP A 155 8.86 -7.18 19.97
CA ASP A 155 10.16 -7.81 19.67
C ASP A 155 10.07 -9.28 19.22
N LEU A 156 8.98 -9.98 19.53
CA LEU A 156 8.75 -11.38 19.17
C LEU A 156 7.97 -11.55 17.84
N GLN A 157 7.74 -10.46 17.10
CA GLN A 157 6.93 -10.39 15.88
C GLN A 157 7.71 -9.76 14.72
N ASP A 158 8.91 -10.28 14.44
CA ASP A 158 9.74 -9.84 13.31
C ASP A 158 10.09 -11.04 12.42
N ASP A 159 9.38 -11.14 11.31
CA ASP A 159 9.61 -12.15 10.29
C ASP A 159 10.64 -11.69 9.25
N GLN A 160 11.15 -10.45 9.36
CA GLN A 160 12.15 -9.83 8.49
C GLN A 160 11.84 -9.90 6.98
N ALA A 161 10.55 -10.01 6.64
CA ALA A 161 10.03 -10.29 5.29
C ALA A 161 10.47 -11.65 4.69
N HIS A 162 10.94 -12.59 5.51
CA HIS A 162 11.20 -13.96 5.04
C HIS A 162 9.88 -14.65 4.65
N LEU A 163 9.98 -15.56 3.70
CA LEU A 163 8.87 -16.38 3.26
C LEU A 163 8.38 -17.26 4.42
N VAL A 164 7.07 -17.20 4.71
CA VAL A 164 6.41 -17.91 5.80
C VAL A 164 6.75 -19.41 5.86
N PRO A 165 6.89 -20.15 4.75
CA PRO A 165 7.31 -21.56 4.80
C PRO A 165 8.71 -21.82 5.37
N THR A 166 9.55 -20.80 5.47
CA THR A 166 10.87 -20.89 6.13
C THR A 166 10.82 -20.56 7.62
N LEU A 167 9.71 -20.00 8.09
CA LEU A 167 9.50 -19.56 9.48
C LEU A 167 8.63 -20.56 10.26
N ALA A 168 7.65 -21.16 9.58
CA ALA A 168 6.73 -22.12 10.18
C ALA A 168 7.29 -23.54 10.14
N ASP A 169 7.09 -24.29 11.24
CA ASP A 169 7.42 -25.71 11.29
C ASP A 169 6.57 -26.49 10.27
N SER A 170 7.23 -27.05 9.25
CA SER A 170 6.70 -28.10 8.36
C SER A 170 5.48 -27.71 7.50
N LEU A 171 5.54 -26.59 6.79
CA LEU A 171 4.64 -26.37 5.65
C LEU A 171 5.05 -27.24 4.44
N PRO A 172 4.18 -28.14 3.95
CA PRO A 172 4.54 -29.04 2.86
C PRO A 172 4.60 -28.32 1.51
N GLY A 173 5.42 -28.84 0.60
CA GLY A 173 5.40 -28.48 -0.81
C GLY A 173 6.07 -27.16 -1.20
N ALA A 174 6.62 -26.40 -0.25
CA ALA A 174 7.54 -25.30 -0.54
C ALA A 174 8.94 -25.84 -0.87
N SER A 175 9.71 -25.07 -1.63
CA SER A 175 11.15 -25.29 -1.78
C SER A 175 11.89 -25.04 -0.46
N ALA A 176 13.19 -25.38 -0.40
CA ALA A 176 14.02 -25.07 0.77
C ALA A 176 14.11 -23.56 1.06
N ASP A 177 13.89 -22.74 0.04
CA ASP A 177 13.85 -21.28 0.13
C ASP A 177 12.41 -20.75 0.34
N GLY A 178 11.44 -21.63 0.59
CA GLY A 178 10.06 -21.26 0.96
C GLY A 178 9.15 -20.86 -0.20
N VAL A 179 9.55 -21.09 -1.45
CA VAL A 179 8.74 -20.77 -2.64
C VAL A 179 7.86 -21.95 -3.02
N TYR A 180 6.57 -21.71 -3.28
CA TYR A 180 5.70 -22.70 -3.88
C TYR A 180 5.76 -22.62 -5.40
N GLU A 181 5.94 -23.75 -6.07
CA GLU A 181 6.14 -23.80 -7.51
C GLU A 181 5.08 -24.64 -8.19
N LEU A 182 4.48 -24.11 -9.26
CA LEU A 182 3.64 -24.87 -10.18
C LEU A 182 4.21 -24.74 -11.59
N ARG A 183 4.79 -25.84 -12.06
CA ARG A 183 5.36 -25.96 -13.40
C ARG A 183 4.34 -26.59 -14.37
N GLN A 184 4.71 -26.70 -15.64
CA GLN A 184 3.88 -27.32 -16.65
C GLN A 184 3.52 -28.76 -16.26
N GLY A 185 2.22 -29.10 -16.27
CA GLY A 185 1.73 -30.42 -15.85
C GLY A 185 1.75 -30.67 -14.33
N GLY A 186 2.15 -29.69 -13.51
CA GLY A 186 2.14 -29.81 -12.05
C GLY A 186 0.74 -29.89 -11.44
N ASP A 187 0.70 -30.34 -10.18
CA ASP A 187 -0.51 -30.52 -9.38
C ASP A 187 -1.07 -29.19 -8.88
N VAL A 188 -2.14 -28.74 -9.52
CA VAL A 188 -2.82 -27.47 -9.20
C VAL A 188 -3.47 -27.55 -7.82
N GLU A 189 -4.12 -28.66 -7.48
CA GLU A 189 -4.85 -28.79 -6.21
C GLU A 189 -3.88 -28.93 -5.04
N GLY A 190 -2.76 -29.63 -5.25
CA GLY A 190 -1.64 -29.64 -4.30
C GLY A 190 -1.09 -28.23 -4.04
N LEU A 191 -0.85 -27.42 -5.09
CA LEU A 191 -0.43 -26.03 -4.91
C LEU A 191 -1.47 -25.23 -4.12
N VAL A 192 -2.75 -25.34 -4.48
CA VAL A 192 -3.83 -24.63 -3.78
C VAL A 192 -3.82 -24.96 -2.29
N GLY A 193 -3.78 -26.25 -1.93
CA GLY A 193 -3.75 -26.68 -0.53
C GLY A 193 -2.53 -26.14 0.23
N ASN A 194 -1.35 -26.11 -0.41
CA ASN A 194 -0.13 -25.62 0.21
C ASN A 194 -0.15 -24.10 0.44
N VAL A 195 -0.58 -23.31 -0.55
CA VAL A 195 -0.69 -21.85 -0.42
C VAL A 195 -1.75 -21.47 0.61
N GLN A 196 -2.87 -22.21 0.64
CA GLN A 196 -3.90 -22.06 1.67
C GLN A 196 -3.36 -22.33 3.08
N ALA A 197 -2.52 -23.36 3.26
CA ALA A 197 -1.88 -23.65 4.54
C ALA A 197 -0.90 -22.53 4.94
N ALA A 198 -0.13 -21.99 3.99
CA ALA A 198 0.77 -20.88 4.24
C ALA A 198 0.05 -19.61 4.70
N ILE A 199 -1.03 -19.21 3.99
CA ILE A 199 -1.85 -18.05 4.37
C ILE A 199 -2.44 -18.22 5.77
N ARG A 200 -2.92 -19.42 6.14
CA ARG A 200 -3.43 -19.66 7.50
C ARG A 200 -2.35 -19.64 8.56
N SER A 201 -1.13 -20.04 8.20
CA SER A 201 -0.01 -20.12 9.14
C SER A 201 0.61 -18.77 9.47
N THR A 202 0.28 -17.70 8.75
CA THR A 202 0.70 -16.33 9.11
C THR A 202 0.24 -15.94 10.52
N GLY A 203 -0.85 -16.56 10.98
CA GLY A 203 -1.42 -16.34 12.31
C GLY A 203 -1.93 -14.92 12.48
N GLN A 204 -2.28 -14.55 13.71
CA GLN A 204 -2.77 -13.21 14.08
C GLN A 204 -1.97 -12.64 15.27
N SER A 205 -0.73 -13.10 15.40
CA SER A 205 0.16 -12.73 16.49
C SER A 205 1.13 -11.62 16.11
N GLY A 206 1.01 -11.07 14.90
CA GLY A 206 1.81 -9.95 14.39
C GLY A 206 1.61 -8.68 15.21
N CYS A 207 2.52 -7.73 15.00
CA CYS A 207 2.47 -6.45 15.69
C CYS A 207 1.37 -5.56 15.10
N GLY A 208 0.61 -4.81 15.91
CA GLY A 208 -0.33 -3.78 15.41
C GLY A 208 0.34 -2.56 14.77
N PHE A 209 1.59 -2.71 14.30
CA PHE A 209 2.37 -1.75 13.53
C PHE A 209 2.74 -2.40 12.21
N GLU A 210 1.73 -2.57 11.37
CA GLU A 210 1.88 -3.34 10.14
C GLU A 210 2.71 -2.57 9.13
N MET A 211 3.74 -3.20 8.55
CA MET A 211 4.65 -2.57 7.59
C MET A 211 4.58 -3.24 6.21
N PRO A 212 3.40 -3.39 5.59
CA PRO A 212 3.27 -4.16 4.37
C PRO A 212 4.05 -3.56 3.21
N LEU A 213 4.18 -2.23 3.12
CA LEU A 213 4.96 -1.59 2.07
C LEU A 213 6.47 -1.84 2.24
N GLU A 214 7.02 -1.71 3.45
CA GLU A 214 8.42 -2.00 3.71
C GLU A 214 8.71 -3.50 3.60
N ALA A 215 7.82 -4.39 4.05
CA ALA A 215 8.01 -5.84 3.90
C ALA A 215 8.08 -6.23 2.42
N MET A 216 7.17 -5.70 1.59
CA MET A 216 7.22 -5.86 0.14
C MET A 216 8.54 -5.34 -0.45
N PHE A 217 8.94 -4.12 -0.08
CA PHE A 217 10.17 -3.51 -0.61
C PHE A 217 11.42 -4.29 -0.21
N ARG A 218 11.50 -4.66 1.06
CA ARG A 218 12.57 -5.46 1.64
C ARG A 218 12.67 -6.81 0.95
N PHE A 219 11.55 -7.47 0.63
CA PHE A 219 11.56 -8.75 -0.08
C PHE A 219 11.86 -8.62 -1.58
N LEU A 220 11.35 -7.60 -2.29
CA LEU A 220 11.44 -7.51 -3.75
C LEU A 220 12.59 -6.65 -4.28
N SER A 221 12.91 -5.55 -3.60
CA SER A 221 13.68 -4.43 -4.17
C SER A 221 14.96 -4.12 -3.42
N ASP A 222 14.99 -4.23 -2.09
CA ASP A 222 16.14 -3.82 -1.27
C ASP A 222 17.40 -4.64 -1.61
N PRO A 223 18.49 -4.05 -2.14
CA PRO A 223 19.71 -4.78 -2.51
C PRO A 223 20.42 -5.48 -1.36
N ALA A 224 20.26 -4.98 -0.13
CA ALA A 224 21.11 -5.22 1.02
C ALA A 224 20.28 -5.07 2.30
N PRO A 225 19.20 -5.88 2.42
CA PRO A 225 18.35 -5.87 3.60
C PRO A 225 19.21 -6.16 4.83
N TYR A 226 19.06 -5.38 5.90
CA TYR A 226 19.86 -5.55 7.12
C TYR A 226 19.58 -6.90 7.79
N ALA A 227 20.58 -7.53 8.40
CA ALA A 227 20.38 -8.79 9.14
C ALA A 227 19.86 -8.56 10.55
N THR A 228 20.37 -7.54 11.24
CA THR A 228 19.99 -7.22 12.62
C THR A 228 19.94 -5.72 12.86
N LEU A 229 19.24 -5.34 13.94
CA LEU A 229 19.20 -3.99 14.48
C LEU A 229 20.00 -3.95 15.79
N ALA A 230 20.72 -2.86 16.03
CA ALA A 230 21.46 -2.68 17.27
C ALA A 230 21.29 -1.26 17.83
N HIS A 231 21.03 -1.16 19.13
CA HIS A 231 21.11 0.11 19.85
C HIS A 231 22.56 0.57 19.94
N VAL A 232 22.80 1.80 19.49
CA VAL A 232 24.09 2.49 19.57
C VAL A 232 23.87 3.93 20.03
N PRO A 233 24.87 4.60 20.64
CA PRO A 233 24.80 6.04 20.84
C PRO A 233 24.59 6.78 19.51
N CYS A 234 23.62 7.70 19.47
CA CYS A 234 23.41 8.57 18.31
C CYS A 234 24.64 9.46 18.03
N SER A 235 25.37 9.84 19.08
CA SER A 235 26.64 10.54 18.99
C SER A 235 27.58 10.03 20.08
N SER A 236 28.88 9.98 19.77
CA SER A 236 29.94 9.72 20.75
C SER A 236 29.95 10.74 21.91
N SER A 237 29.43 11.94 21.69
CA SER A 237 29.36 13.01 22.69
C SER A 237 28.11 12.94 23.58
N ASP A 238 27.13 12.11 23.24
CA ASP A 238 25.88 11.94 23.98
C ASP A 238 25.50 10.46 24.08
N PRO A 239 26.18 9.69 24.96
CA PRO A 239 25.95 8.26 25.10
C PRO A 239 24.57 7.91 25.68
N GLY A 240 23.85 8.89 26.24
CA GLY A 240 22.50 8.69 26.78
C GLY A 240 21.43 8.67 25.68
N ASN A 241 21.73 9.20 24.50
CA ASN A 241 20.79 9.23 23.39
C ASN A 241 21.01 8.03 22.46
N SER A 242 20.01 7.15 22.36
CA SER A 242 20.10 5.89 21.62
C SER A 242 19.50 5.98 20.21
N CYS A 243 20.24 5.46 19.25
CA CYS A 243 19.85 5.27 17.87
C CYS A 243 19.92 3.79 17.49
N ILE A 244 19.20 3.41 16.45
CA ILE A 244 19.29 2.09 15.84
C ILE A 244 20.27 2.14 14.69
N GLN A 245 21.21 1.20 14.70
CA GLN A 245 22.10 0.94 13.59
C GLN A 245 21.69 -0.36 12.89
N LEU A 246 21.56 -0.28 11.57
CA LEU A 246 21.36 -1.44 10.71
C LEU A 246 22.69 -2.21 10.59
N GLN A 247 22.68 -3.51 10.81
CA GLN A 247 23.88 -4.34 10.82
C GLN A 247 23.76 -5.56 9.90
N GLY A 248 24.86 -5.87 9.22
CA GLY A 248 24.97 -7.02 8.34
C GLY A 248 24.05 -6.96 7.11
N THR A 249 23.99 -8.07 6.39
CA THR A 249 23.08 -8.28 5.26
C THR A 249 22.38 -9.62 5.45
N ASP A 250 21.07 -9.63 5.25
CA ASP A 250 20.22 -10.81 5.35
C ASP A 250 20.35 -11.67 4.08
N ASP A 251 21.40 -12.49 4.05
CA ASP A 251 21.72 -13.35 2.92
C ASP A 251 20.64 -14.43 2.69
N ALA A 252 19.92 -14.83 3.74
CA ALA A 252 18.82 -15.78 3.64
C ALA A 252 17.65 -15.18 2.86
N LEU A 253 17.25 -13.95 3.18
CA LEU A 253 16.23 -13.21 2.43
C LEU A 253 16.64 -13.00 0.97
N LEU A 254 17.91 -12.68 0.73
CA LEU A 254 18.44 -12.54 -0.63
C LEU A 254 18.42 -13.88 -1.39
N ALA A 255 18.62 -15.03 -0.73
CA ALA A 255 18.47 -16.35 -1.34
C ALA A 255 17.00 -16.65 -1.70
N GLN A 256 16.08 -16.38 -0.78
CA GLN A 256 14.63 -16.53 -1.01
C GLN A 256 14.14 -15.68 -2.18
N ARG A 257 14.57 -14.41 -2.24
CA ARG A 257 14.27 -13.54 -3.39
C ARG A 257 14.78 -14.10 -4.70
N ARG A 258 16.01 -14.63 -4.75
CA ARG A 258 16.57 -15.24 -5.96
C ARG A 258 15.81 -16.50 -6.39
N ALA A 259 15.31 -17.29 -5.44
CA ALA A 259 14.45 -18.44 -5.75
C ALA A 259 13.08 -18.01 -6.26
N PHE A 260 12.53 -16.91 -5.73
CA PHE A 260 11.23 -16.38 -6.09
C PHE A 260 11.23 -15.66 -7.45
N LEU A 261 12.10 -14.68 -7.65
CA LEU A 261 12.16 -13.82 -8.85
C LEU A 261 12.87 -14.51 -10.01
N ARG A 262 12.14 -14.79 -11.08
CA ARG A 262 12.70 -15.45 -12.27
C ARG A 262 12.88 -14.47 -13.42
N PRO A 263 13.95 -14.59 -14.24
CA PRO A 263 14.12 -13.73 -15.40
C PRO A 263 12.89 -13.71 -16.31
N GLY A 264 12.41 -12.52 -16.66
CA GLY A 264 11.31 -12.31 -17.62
C GLY A 264 9.91 -12.62 -17.09
N SER A 265 9.75 -13.03 -15.83
CA SER A 265 8.43 -13.25 -15.23
C SER A 265 7.67 -11.95 -15.05
N THR A 266 6.36 -12.02 -15.22
CA THR A 266 5.44 -11.03 -14.65
C THR A 266 5.46 -11.20 -13.12
N VAL A 267 5.49 -10.10 -12.38
CA VAL A 267 5.39 -10.09 -10.91
C VAL A 267 4.05 -9.48 -10.54
N ALA A 268 3.29 -10.18 -9.71
CA ALA A 268 2.06 -9.65 -9.12
C ALA A 268 2.20 -9.65 -7.60
N VAL A 269 1.89 -8.52 -6.98
CA VAL A 269 1.82 -8.37 -5.53
C VAL A 269 0.36 -8.24 -5.12
N VAL A 270 -0.06 -9.07 -4.18
CA VAL A 270 -1.35 -8.98 -3.51
C VAL A 270 -1.07 -8.65 -2.05
N MET A 271 -1.27 -7.39 -1.70
CA MET A 271 -1.19 -6.89 -0.33
C MET A 271 -2.56 -7.01 0.31
N VAL A 272 -2.63 -7.55 1.52
CA VAL A 272 -3.88 -7.75 2.26
C VAL A 272 -3.69 -7.18 3.65
N GLY A 273 -4.55 -6.26 4.06
CA GLY A 273 -4.52 -5.67 5.39
C GLY A 273 -5.74 -4.82 5.69
N ASP A 274 -6.04 -4.70 6.98
CA ASP A 274 -7.10 -3.82 7.50
C ASP A 274 -6.57 -2.74 8.45
N GLU A 275 -5.25 -2.62 8.58
CA GLU A 275 -4.57 -1.56 9.30
C GLU A 275 -3.93 -0.51 8.37
N ASN A 276 -3.57 0.64 8.96
CA ASN A 276 -2.78 1.65 8.26
C ASN A 276 -1.34 1.17 8.10
N ASP A 277 -0.71 1.46 6.97
CA ASP A 277 0.71 1.19 6.80
C ASP A 277 1.53 2.01 7.81
N CYS A 278 2.38 1.30 8.55
CA CYS A 278 3.31 1.82 9.52
C CYS A 278 4.75 1.48 9.14
N SER A 279 5.09 1.58 7.85
CA SER A 279 6.43 1.32 7.34
C SER A 279 7.46 2.38 7.81
N VAL A 280 7.78 2.36 9.09
CA VAL A 280 8.71 3.27 9.77
C VAL A 280 10.12 3.10 9.20
N THR A 281 10.78 4.23 9.01
CA THR A 281 12.17 4.30 8.56
C THR A 281 13.05 3.49 9.51
N ALA A 282 13.80 2.53 8.96
CA ALA A 282 14.69 1.71 9.75
C ALA A 282 15.95 2.52 10.15
N GLY A 283 16.36 2.41 11.41
CA GLY A 283 17.58 3.07 11.92
C GLY A 283 17.34 4.43 12.57
N GLY A 284 18.42 5.05 13.05
CA GLY A 284 18.37 6.36 13.71
C GLY A 284 17.45 6.34 14.94
N GLN A 285 16.70 7.43 15.15
CA GLN A 285 15.76 7.55 16.28
C GLN A 285 14.31 7.20 15.89
N TYR A 286 14.09 6.63 14.70
CA TYR A 286 12.74 6.40 14.19
C TYR A 286 11.97 5.31 14.96
N TRP A 287 12.70 4.42 15.65
CA TRP A 287 12.14 3.42 16.57
C TRP A 287 11.29 4.01 17.70
N PHE A 288 11.44 5.29 18.02
CA PHE A 288 10.58 5.98 18.98
C PHE A 288 9.10 6.02 18.57
N ALA A 289 8.79 5.82 17.29
CA ALA A 289 7.41 5.63 16.83
C ALA A 289 6.70 4.53 17.63
N PHE A 290 7.42 3.49 18.05
CA PHE A 290 6.88 2.31 18.70
C PHE A 290 7.08 2.25 20.21
N GLU A 291 7.77 3.22 20.79
CA GLU A 291 8.13 3.18 22.21
C GLU A 291 6.97 3.75 23.05
N PRO A 292 6.25 2.93 23.83
CA PRO A 292 5.07 3.36 24.57
C PRO A 292 5.39 4.44 25.63
N ASP A 293 6.59 4.35 26.23
CA ASP A 293 7.02 5.26 27.31
C ASP A 293 7.66 6.55 26.79
N VAL A 294 7.94 6.63 25.49
CA VAL A 294 8.41 7.86 24.85
C VAL A 294 7.17 8.66 24.43
N PHE A 295 6.91 9.72 25.18
CA PHE A 295 5.91 10.71 24.83
C PHE A 295 6.30 11.35 23.51
N ALA A 296 5.49 11.13 22.47
CA ALA A 296 5.61 11.90 21.25
C ALA A 296 5.40 13.38 21.62
N ALA A 297 6.45 14.18 21.46
CA ALA A 297 6.36 15.61 21.68
C ALA A 297 5.40 16.21 20.65
N ARG A 298 4.63 17.22 21.09
CA ARG A 298 3.70 17.93 20.20
C ARG A 298 4.42 18.51 18.99
N PRO A 299 3.70 18.76 17.89
CA PRO A 299 4.21 19.56 16.80
C PRO A 299 4.21 21.04 17.19
N THR A 300 4.98 21.84 16.46
CA THR A 300 4.69 23.27 16.35
C THR A 300 3.34 23.52 15.69
N LYS A 301 2.61 24.56 16.10
CA LYS A 301 1.30 24.95 15.53
C LYS A 301 1.27 25.10 14.00
N THR A 302 2.39 25.40 13.36
CA THR A 302 2.49 25.46 11.89
C THR A 302 2.03 24.16 11.23
N CYS A 303 2.24 23.01 11.88
CA CYS A 303 1.86 21.69 11.36
C CYS A 303 0.34 21.54 11.14
N ASP A 304 -0.50 22.22 11.93
CA ASP A 304 -1.95 22.22 11.74
C ASP A 304 -2.36 22.92 10.43
N ILE A 305 -1.56 23.89 9.99
CA ILE A 305 -1.83 24.68 8.79
C ILE A 305 -1.24 23.97 7.57
N ASP A 306 0.09 23.76 7.58
CA ASP A 306 0.81 23.13 6.48
C ASP A 306 1.91 22.20 7.03
N PRO A 307 1.74 20.87 6.92
CA PRO A 307 2.73 19.91 7.40
C PRO A 307 4.02 19.91 6.56
N ASN A 308 4.01 20.49 5.36
CA ASN A 308 5.21 20.66 4.54
C ASN A 308 6.01 21.91 4.89
N ASP A 309 5.47 22.81 5.73
CA ASP A 309 6.18 24.03 6.09
C ASP A 309 7.48 23.67 6.80
N SER A 310 8.58 24.33 6.46
CA SER A 310 9.88 24.16 7.13
C SER A 310 9.82 24.43 8.65
N CYS A 311 8.83 25.18 9.09
CA CYS A 311 8.52 25.48 10.48
C CYS A 311 7.50 24.54 11.11
N CYS A 312 7.07 23.48 10.41
CA CYS A 312 6.42 22.31 10.99
C CYS A 312 7.49 21.30 11.45
N TYR A 313 7.75 21.25 12.75
CA TYR A 313 8.71 20.31 13.36
C TYR A 313 8.24 19.89 14.75
N SER A 314 8.85 18.84 15.31
CA SER A 314 8.50 18.37 16.66
C SER A 314 9.07 19.31 17.73
N CYS A 315 8.29 19.57 18.77
CA CYS A 315 8.73 20.31 19.94
C CYS A 315 9.89 19.62 20.70
N ALA A 316 10.17 18.33 20.46
CA ALA A 316 11.35 17.65 20.99
C ALA A 316 12.66 18.03 20.26
N GLN A 317 12.58 18.57 19.04
CA GLN A 317 13.74 18.92 18.23
C GLN A 317 14.25 20.33 18.55
N ALA A 318 15.49 20.66 18.22
CA ALA A 318 15.98 22.04 18.32
C ALA A 318 15.13 22.99 17.46
N GLN A 319 14.96 24.24 17.91
CA GLN A 319 14.24 25.24 17.12
C GLN A 319 14.91 25.43 15.76
N VAL A 320 14.12 25.34 14.69
CA VAL A 320 14.59 25.56 13.33
C VAL A 320 14.85 27.06 13.11
N ALA A 321 16.01 27.39 12.53
CA ALA A 321 16.39 28.77 12.27
C ALA A 321 15.42 29.43 11.27
N GLY A 322 14.99 30.67 11.57
CA GLY A 322 14.01 31.40 10.76
C GLY A 322 12.55 31.10 11.12
N CYS A 323 12.29 30.08 11.94
CA CYS A 323 10.96 29.79 12.44
C CYS A 323 10.63 30.57 13.72
N PRO A 324 9.32 30.84 13.96
CA PRO A 324 8.88 31.42 15.22
C PRO A 324 9.42 30.64 16.42
N SER A 325 9.62 31.35 17.53
CA SER A 325 9.91 30.71 18.81
C SER A 325 8.83 29.68 19.12
N LYS A 326 9.24 28.53 19.68
CA LYS A 326 8.30 27.51 20.14
C LYS A 326 7.24 28.14 21.04
N ASP A 327 5.98 27.83 20.74
CA ASP A 327 4.83 28.36 21.46
C ASP A 327 4.60 27.61 22.79
N SER A 328 3.54 27.97 23.51
CA SER A 328 3.14 27.32 24.76
C SER A 328 2.62 25.90 24.58
N GLU A 329 2.21 25.48 23.37
CA GLU A 329 1.79 24.10 23.12
C GLU A 329 2.98 23.13 23.17
N CYS A 330 4.19 23.61 22.86
CA CYS A 330 5.43 22.89 23.12
C CYS A 330 5.78 22.73 24.62
N ILE A 331 5.08 23.41 25.53
CA ILE A 331 5.51 23.54 26.94
C ILE A 331 4.69 22.66 27.91
N ASP A 332 3.42 22.34 27.63
CA ASP A 332 2.53 21.88 28.72
C ASP A 332 1.62 20.66 28.49
N THR A 333 1.68 19.91 27.37
CA THR A 333 0.86 18.68 27.27
C THR A 333 1.48 17.57 26.42
N PRO A 334 1.41 16.29 26.87
CA PRO A 334 1.66 15.14 26.01
C PRO A 334 0.77 15.21 24.76
N ALA A 335 1.31 14.85 23.59
CA ALA A 335 0.56 14.89 22.35
C ALA A 335 -0.50 13.80 22.32
N GLU A 336 -0.16 12.54 22.64
CA GLU A 336 -1.03 11.39 22.34
C GLU A 336 -0.84 10.19 23.28
N GLY A 337 -1.94 9.47 23.55
CA GLY A 337 -1.98 8.40 24.57
C GLY A 337 -1.99 6.96 24.04
N GLU A 338 -2.25 6.73 22.75
CA GLU A 338 -2.33 5.37 22.19
C GLU A 338 -1.25 5.13 21.14
N VAL A 339 -0.30 4.26 21.48
CA VAL A 339 0.87 3.95 20.63
C VAL A 339 0.45 3.42 19.25
N ASN A 340 -0.59 2.59 19.18
CA ASN A 340 -1.08 1.97 17.93
C ASN A 340 -1.66 2.99 16.92
N LEU A 341 -2.03 4.19 17.37
CA LEU A 341 -2.50 5.22 16.46
C LEU A 341 -1.37 6.04 15.86
N ARG A 342 -0.12 5.88 16.31
CA ARG A 342 0.99 6.77 15.93
C ARG A 342 1.34 6.73 14.46
N CYS A 343 0.88 5.77 13.67
CA CYS A 343 1.19 5.68 12.24
C CYS A 343 0.20 6.47 11.37
N TRP A 344 -0.82 7.08 11.97
CA TRP A 344 -1.74 7.98 11.29
C TRP A 344 -1.25 9.44 11.39
N ASP A 345 -1.30 10.19 10.28
CA ASP A 345 -1.10 11.66 10.22
C ASP A 345 0.06 12.23 11.09
N GLN A 346 1.20 11.55 11.05
CA GLN A 346 2.33 11.75 11.97
C GLN A 346 2.87 13.17 11.98
N LYS A 347 3.01 13.78 10.80
CA LYS A 347 3.58 15.11 10.66
C LYS A 347 2.71 16.17 11.32
N ARG A 348 1.37 16.07 11.20
CA ARG A 348 0.43 16.98 11.88
C ARG A 348 0.38 16.76 13.39
N ARG A 349 0.49 15.51 13.84
CA ARG A 349 0.27 15.12 15.25
C ARG A 349 1.54 15.16 16.11
N MET A 350 2.70 15.01 15.49
CA MET A 350 4.00 14.87 16.17
C MET A 350 5.09 15.79 15.58
N GLY A 351 4.87 16.41 14.42
CA GLY A 351 5.87 17.27 13.76
C GLY A 351 7.02 16.49 13.11
N ILE A 352 7.01 15.15 13.20
CA ILE A 352 7.97 14.22 12.60
C ILE A 352 7.18 13.24 11.74
N ASP A 353 7.73 12.93 10.57
CA ASP A 353 7.32 11.79 9.77
C ASP A 353 8.31 10.66 10.05
N PHE A 354 7.81 9.58 10.67
CA PHE A 354 8.60 8.41 10.98
C PHE A 354 8.64 7.41 9.83
N LEU A 355 7.70 7.50 8.87
CA LEU A 355 7.57 6.53 7.78
C LEU A 355 8.63 6.78 6.70
N TYR A 356 9.01 5.73 5.99
CA TYR A 356 9.64 5.93 4.69
C TYR A 356 8.64 6.63 3.75
N PRO A 357 9.12 7.54 2.88
CA PRO A 357 8.23 8.19 1.92
C PRO A 357 7.68 7.17 0.92
N VAL A 358 6.39 7.27 0.60
CA VAL A 358 5.71 6.34 -0.34
C VAL A 358 6.40 6.25 -1.71
N ASP A 359 7.07 7.32 -2.14
CA ASP A 359 7.88 7.34 -3.37
C ASP A 359 9.00 6.29 -3.39
N ARG A 360 9.48 5.82 -2.22
CA ARG A 360 10.40 4.68 -2.10
C ARG A 360 9.78 3.43 -2.71
N TYR A 361 8.53 3.15 -2.38
CA TYR A 361 7.79 1.96 -2.81
C TYR A 361 7.37 2.06 -4.26
N ILE A 362 6.92 3.24 -4.69
CA ILE A 362 6.65 3.52 -6.12
C ILE A 362 7.93 3.34 -6.93
N GLY A 363 9.07 3.84 -6.44
CA GLY A 363 10.38 3.64 -7.03
C GLY A 363 10.77 2.16 -7.13
N GLY A 364 10.60 1.40 -6.04
CA GLY A 364 10.85 -0.04 -6.00
C GLY A 364 10.04 -0.84 -7.02
N LEU A 365 8.80 -0.46 -7.28
CA LEU A 365 7.95 -1.17 -8.25
C LEU A 365 8.09 -0.69 -9.70
N ARG A 366 8.68 0.49 -9.96
CA ARG A 366 8.63 1.13 -11.30
C ARG A 366 9.98 1.53 -11.89
N LYS A 367 11.02 1.71 -11.08
CA LYS A 367 12.34 2.17 -11.52
C LYS A 367 13.34 1.03 -11.56
N LYS A 368 14.15 0.99 -12.62
CA LYS A 368 15.27 0.02 -12.76
C LYS A 368 16.41 0.26 -11.78
N THR A 369 16.47 1.46 -11.21
CA THR A 369 17.40 1.85 -10.16
C THR A 369 16.65 2.42 -8.97
N ILE A 370 17.20 2.25 -7.78
CA ILE A 370 16.71 2.83 -6.53
C ILE A 370 17.84 3.58 -5.84
N THR A 371 17.48 4.57 -5.03
CA THR A 371 18.43 5.38 -4.26
C THR A 371 18.59 4.78 -2.87
N GLN A 372 19.83 4.50 -2.48
CA GLN A 372 20.18 4.06 -1.13
C GLN A 372 20.16 5.23 -0.14
N ALA A 373 20.17 4.92 1.16
CA ALA A 373 20.17 5.93 2.23
C ALA A 373 21.41 6.87 2.17
N ASN A 374 22.52 6.41 1.61
CA ASN A 374 23.73 7.23 1.39
C ASN A 374 23.65 8.11 0.12
N GLY A 375 22.56 8.04 -0.63
CA GLY A 375 22.34 8.79 -1.87
C GLY A 375 22.78 8.08 -3.15
N ASP A 376 23.43 6.91 -3.04
CA ASP A 376 23.91 6.17 -4.22
C ASP A 376 22.74 5.56 -5.01
N GLU A 377 22.82 5.64 -6.33
CA GLU A 377 21.92 4.89 -7.21
C GLU A 377 22.47 3.49 -7.47
N ILE A 378 21.60 2.50 -7.31
CA ILE A 378 21.93 1.09 -7.49
C ILE A 378 20.87 0.39 -8.33
N ALA A 379 21.23 -0.75 -8.90
CA ALA A 379 20.26 -1.60 -9.60
C ALA A 379 19.17 -2.07 -8.63
N ASN A 380 17.92 -1.89 -9.03
CA ASN A 380 16.78 -2.45 -8.31
C ASN A 380 16.75 -3.97 -8.55
N ALA A 381 16.75 -4.75 -7.46
CA ALA A 381 16.73 -6.22 -7.54
C ALA A 381 15.55 -6.75 -8.37
N LEU A 382 14.39 -6.08 -8.32
CA LEU A 382 13.21 -6.43 -9.10
C LEU A 382 13.42 -6.31 -10.62
N PHE A 383 14.40 -5.54 -11.08
CA PHE A 383 14.70 -5.36 -12.51
C PHE A 383 16.13 -5.78 -12.87
N ALA A 384 16.87 -6.38 -11.93
CA ALA A 384 18.30 -6.66 -12.07
C ALA A 384 18.63 -7.66 -13.19
N ASP A 385 17.67 -8.52 -13.57
CA ASP A 385 17.83 -9.44 -14.70
C ASP A 385 17.85 -8.72 -16.08
N GLY A 386 17.45 -7.44 -16.13
CA GLY A 386 17.41 -6.61 -17.34
C GLY A 386 16.30 -6.97 -18.34
N THR A 387 15.57 -8.06 -18.11
CA THR A 387 14.52 -8.60 -18.97
C THR A 387 13.12 -8.15 -18.55
N ARG A 388 12.91 -7.88 -17.25
CA ARG A 388 11.63 -7.40 -16.73
C ARG A 388 11.43 -5.91 -17.03
N SER A 389 10.27 -5.56 -17.56
CA SER A 389 9.82 -4.17 -17.73
C SER A 389 8.88 -3.76 -16.58
N PRO A 390 8.78 -2.45 -16.25
CA PRO A 390 7.84 -1.97 -15.23
C PRO A 390 6.37 -2.33 -15.51
N ASN A 391 5.98 -2.53 -16.78
CA ASN A 391 4.62 -2.93 -17.16
C ASN A 391 4.30 -4.40 -16.82
N GLN A 392 5.30 -5.18 -16.41
CA GLN A 392 5.15 -6.56 -15.94
C GLN A 392 5.08 -6.64 -14.42
N VAL A 393 4.95 -5.52 -13.71
CA VAL A 393 4.79 -5.47 -12.27
C VAL A 393 3.37 -4.98 -11.96
N HIS A 394 2.59 -5.82 -11.30
CA HIS A 394 1.21 -5.54 -10.92
C HIS A 394 1.10 -5.49 -9.40
N PHE A 395 0.32 -4.54 -8.90
CA PHE A 395 0.08 -4.35 -7.48
C PHE A 395 -1.43 -4.29 -7.24
N LEU A 396 -1.91 -5.12 -6.33
CA LEU A 396 -3.28 -5.15 -5.84
C LEU A 396 -3.25 -5.02 -4.32
N THR A 397 -4.11 -4.15 -3.80
CA THR A 397 -4.40 -4.11 -2.37
C THR A 397 -5.82 -4.64 -2.11
N LEU A 398 -5.95 -5.48 -1.09
CA LEU A 398 -7.21 -5.95 -0.53
C LEU A 398 -7.31 -5.34 0.87
N GLY A 399 -8.06 -4.25 0.98
CA GLY A 399 -8.28 -3.54 2.25
C GLY A 399 -9.62 -2.82 2.29
N GLY A 400 -9.84 -2.04 3.33
CA GLY A 400 -11.07 -1.26 3.51
C GLY A 400 -11.18 -0.13 2.49
N VAL A 401 -12.12 -0.25 1.55
CA VAL A 401 -12.42 0.79 0.54
C VAL A 401 -13.94 0.92 0.40
N PRO A 402 -14.52 2.14 0.39
CA PRO A 402 -15.94 2.31 0.15
C PRO A 402 -16.33 1.78 -1.24
N ALA A 403 -17.18 0.75 -1.25
CA ALA A 403 -17.50 -0.01 -2.46
C ALA A 403 -18.14 0.85 -3.58
N ASP A 404 -18.87 1.91 -3.23
CA ASP A 404 -19.56 2.79 -4.17
C ASP A 404 -18.60 3.52 -5.13
N TYR A 405 -17.34 3.72 -4.72
CA TYR A 405 -16.33 4.34 -5.57
C TYR A 405 -15.72 3.37 -6.59
N ILE A 406 -15.71 2.07 -6.28
CA ILE A 406 -15.02 1.04 -7.07
C ILE A 406 -15.96 0.05 -7.77
N THR A 407 -17.27 0.13 -7.48
CA THR A 407 -18.25 -0.79 -8.04
C THR A 407 -19.46 -0.10 -8.69
N GLU A 408 -20.19 -0.89 -9.45
CA GLU A 408 -21.50 -0.55 -10.01
C GLU A 408 -22.43 -1.77 -9.85
N THR A 409 -23.59 -1.54 -9.24
CA THR A 409 -24.66 -2.54 -9.19
C THR A 409 -25.38 -2.59 -10.53
N GLN A 410 -25.35 -3.75 -11.17
CA GLN A 410 -26.00 -4.01 -12.44
C GLN A 410 -27.52 -4.19 -12.25
N ALA A 411 -28.27 -4.11 -13.36
CA ALA A 411 -29.73 -4.22 -13.34
C ALA A 411 -30.26 -5.55 -12.78
N ASP A 412 -29.45 -6.62 -12.84
CA ASP A 412 -29.74 -7.94 -12.29
C ASP A 412 -29.33 -8.09 -10.81
N GLY A 413 -28.82 -7.02 -10.19
CA GLY A 413 -28.34 -7.00 -8.82
C GLY A 413 -26.92 -7.50 -8.64
N SER A 414 -26.22 -7.90 -9.70
CA SER A 414 -24.80 -8.27 -9.61
C SER A 414 -23.90 -7.04 -9.43
N ILE A 415 -22.74 -7.24 -8.80
CA ILE A 415 -21.76 -6.17 -8.58
C ILE A 415 -20.66 -6.32 -9.64
N ARG A 416 -20.38 -5.22 -10.35
CA ARG A 416 -19.26 -5.12 -11.28
C ARG A 416 -18.23 -4.14 -10.74
N TYR A 417 -16.95 -4.52 -10.79
CA TYR A 417 -15.86 -3.58 -10.51
C TYR A 417 -15.65 -2.63 -11.70
N ARG A 418 -15.43 -1.36 -11.39
CA ARG A 418 -15.10 -0.34 -12.38
C ARG A 418 -13.66 -0.53 -12.87
N ASP A 419 -13.43 -0.30 -14.15
CA ASP A 419 -12.09 -0.24 -14.70
C ASP A 419 -11.43 1.13 -14.43
N ASN A 420 -10.13 1.25 -14.74
CA ASN A 420 -9.40 2.49 -14.48
C ASN A 420 -9.98 3.72 -15.22
N SER A 421 -10.53 3.54 -16.41
CA SER A 421 -11.13 4.65 -17.17
C SER A 421 -12.41 5.13 -16.50
N GLU A 422 -13.21 4.22 -15.98
CA GLU A 422 -14.44 4.50 -15.26
C GLU A 422 -14.17 5.14 -13.88
N LEU A 423 -13.18 4.62 -13.14
CA LEU A 423 -12.71 5.22 -11.89
C LEU A 423 -12.22 6.65 -12.09
N THR A 424 -11.45 6.88 -13.15
CA THR A 424 -10.93 8.21 -13.51
C THR A 424 -12.06 9.14 -13.93
N GLY A 425 -12.96 8.69 -14.81
CA GLY A 425 -14.08 9.48 -15.29
C GLY A 425 -15.07 9.87 -14.20
N ALA A 426 -15.23 9.01 -13.18
CA ALA A 426 -16.08 9.28 -12.02
C ALA A 426 -15.38 10.13 -10.93
N GLY A 427 -14.08 10.41 -11.05
CA GLY A 427 -13.31 11.09 -10.01
C GLY A 427 -13.11 10.25 -8.74
N SER A 428 -13.25 8.92 -8.80
CA SER A 428 -13.12 8.03 -7.65
C SER A 428 -11.73 8.12 -7.01
N TRP A 429 -10.68 8.35 -7.79
CA TRP A 429 -9.31 8.39 -7.26
C TRP A 429 -9.10 9.47 -6.21
N SER A 430 -9.63 10.69 -6.38
CA SER A 430 -9.46 11.72 -5.36
C SER A 430 -10.25 11.44 -4.08
N GLN A 431 -11.28 10.59 -4.15
CA GLN A 431 -12.01 10.12 -2.96
C GLN A 431 -11.20 9.06 -2.21
N LEU A 432 -10.53 8.17 -2.95
CA LEU A 432 -9.89 6.98 -2.40
C LEU A 432 -8.43 7.17 -2.01
N VAL A 433 -7.69 8.03 -2.73
CA VAL A 433 -6.25 8.20 -2.53
C VAL A 433 -5.90 9.67 -2.34
N GLY A 434 -5.08 9.93 -1.34
CA GLY A 434 -4.46 11.23 -1.10
C GLY A 434 -3.13 11.39 -1.85
N ASN A 435 -2.42 12.48 -1.57
CA ASN A 435 -1.04 12.68 -1.96
C ASN A 435 -0.16 12.86 -0.71
N PRO A 436 0.50 11.78 -0.24
CA PRO A 436 1.32 11.81 0.97
C PRO A 436 2.53 12.75 0.84
N SER A 437 3.10 12.91 -0.37
CA SER A 437 4.22 13.84 -0.60
C SER A 437 3.87 15.31 -0.36
N THR A 438 2.57 15.62 -0.34
CA THR A 438 2.05 16.96 -0.07
C THR A 438 1.14 16.99 1.16
N TYR A 439 1.08 15.90 1.95
CA TYR A 439 0.16 15.73 3.09
C TYR A 439 -1.30 16.09 2.74
N GLN A 440 -1.72 15.76 1.51
CA GLN A 440 -3.12 15.89 1.10
C GLN A 440 -3.83 14.56 1.39
N PRO A 441 -4.82 14.52 2.29
CA PRO A 441 -5.57 13.30 2.53
C PRO A 441 -6.49 12.98 1.34
N PRO A 442 -7.02 11.75 1.26
CA PRO A 442 -8.18 11.46 0.42
C PRO A 442 -9.36 12.38 0.74
N GLN A 443 -10.25 12.61 -0.23
CA GLN A 443 -11.45 13.44 -0.01
C GLN A 443 -12.54 12.72 0.79
N ASP A 444 -12.62 11.39 0.72
CA ASP A 444 -13.54 10.63 1.54
C ASP A 444 -12.98 10.46 2.95
N SER A 445 -13.76 10.84 3.96
CA SER A 445 -13.34 10.82 5.36
C SER A 445 -13.14 9.42 5.96
N PHE A 446 -13.62 8.36 5.30
CA PHE A 446 -13.37 6.98 5.70
C PHE A 446 -12.08 6.41 5.13
N MET A 447 -11.43 7.14 4.22
CA MET A 447 -10.11 6.81 3.70
C MET A 447 -9.06 7.62 4.48
N VAL A 448 -8.03 6.94 4.97
CA VAL A 448 -7.00 7.50 5.88
C VAL A 448 -5.60 7.34 5.34
#